data_AF-A0A353GFC3-F1
#
_entry.id   AF-A0A353GFC3-F1
#
_cell.length_a   1.000
_cell.length_b   1.000
_cell.length_c   1.000
_cell.angle_alpha   90.00
_cell.angle_beta   90.00
_cell.angle_gamma   90.00
#
_symmetry.space_group_name_H-M   'P 1'
#
loop_
_entity.id
_entity.type
_entity.pdbx_description
1 polymer ?
#
loop_
_entity_poly.entity_id
_entity_poly.type
_entity_poly.pdbx_seq_one_letter_code
_entity_poly.pdbx_strand_id
1 'polypeptide(L)' 'MSRFDRAVEILLVEDNPGDVRLTREALRDDKIRNEIVVVTDGVDALAYLRTEGPYWHGVRP' A
#
# COMPACT_ATOMS: atom_id res chain seq x y z
N MET A 1 -7.14 -25.51 -2.07
CA MET A 1 -6.98 -24.15 -1.51
C MET A 1 -7.08 -23.15 -2.65
N SER A 2 -8.04 -22.23 -2.57
CA SER A 2 -8.27 -21.19 -3.56
C SER A 2 -7.10 -20.22 -3.60
N ARG A 3 -6.64 -19.84 -4.79
CA ARG A 3 -5.53 -18.90 -5.03
C ARG A 3 -5.88 -17.45 -4.62
N PHE A 4 -7.11 -17.22 -4.16
CA PHE A 4 -7.70 -15.92 -3.80
C PHE A 4 -7.66 -15.59 -2.29
N ASP A 5 -7.05 -16.42 -1.44
CA ASP A 5 -6.99 -16.20 0.03
C ASP A 5 -5.64 -15.60 0.50
N ARG A 6 -4.87 -15.00 -0.41
CA ARG A 6 -3.62 -14.30 -0.04
C ARG A 6 -3.91 -12.82 0.20
N ALA A 7 -3.40 -12.31 1.31
CA ALA A 7 -3.37 -10.88 1.55
C ALA A 7 -2.59 -10.19 0.41
N VAL A 8 -3.15 -9.10 -0.11
CA VAL A 8 -2.52 -8.28 -1.14
C VAL A 8 -2.14 -6.96 -0.52
N GLU A 9 -0.93 -6.51 -0.81
CA GLU A 9 -0.47 -5.19 -0.45
C GLU A 9 -0.70 -4.24 -1.62
N ILE A 10 -1.26 -3.05 -1.34
CA ILE A 10 -1.60 -2.03 -2.31
C ILE A 10 -0.83 -0.76 -1.94
N LEU A 11 0.03 -0.31 -2.85
CA LEU A 11 0.66 1.00 -2.76
C LEU A 11 -0.23 2.04 -3.46
N LEU A 12 -0.80 2.97 -2.69
CA LEU A 12 -1.57 4.10 -3.17
C LEU A 12 -0.69 5.36 -3.18
N VAL A 13 -0.56 6.00 -4.36
CA VAL A 13 0.14 7.28 -4.53
C VAL A 13 -0.91 8.37 -4.67
N GLU A 14 -1.11 9.17 -3.64
CA GLU A 14 -2.15 10.19 -3.60
C GLU A 14 -1.78 11.28 -2.58
N ASP A 15 -1.75 12.55 -3.02
CA ASP A 15 -1.41 13.69 -2.18
C ASP A 15 -2.65 14.31 -1.50
N ASN A 16 -3.85 13.99 -1.97
CA ASN A 16 -5.10 14.45 -1.38
C ASN A 16 -5.61 13.48 -0.29
N PRO A 17 -5.65 13.90 1.00
CA PRO A 17 -6.14 13.05 2.08
C PRO A 17 -7.64 12.69 1.95
N GLY A 18 -8.41 13.48 1.21
CA GLY A 18 -9.80 13.17 0.87
C GLY A 18 -9.90 11.95 -0.04
N ASP A 19 -9.08 11.89 -1.10
CA ASP A 19 -9.10 10.82 -2.09
C ASP A 19 -8.47 9.53 -1.53
N VAL A 20 -7.47 9.65 -0.65
CA VAL A 20 -6.95 8.53 0.15
C VAL A 20 -8.06 7.85 0.95
N ARG A 21 -8.88 8.65 1.65
CA ARG A 21 -9.98 8.12 2.46
C ARG A 21 -11.02 7.42 1.60
N LEU A 22 -11.46 8.06 0.51
CA LEU A 22 -12.47 7.49 -0.39
C LEU A 22 -11.98 6.17 -1.01
N THR A 23 -10.73 6.12 -1.46
CA THR A 23 -10.11 4.91 -2.02
C THR A 23 -10.02 3.80 -0.97
N ARG A 24 -9.62 4.13 0.27
CA ARG A 24 -9.58 3.16 1.37
C ARG A 24 -10.96 2.62 1.73
N GLU A 25 -12.00 3.44 1.71
CA GLU A 25 -13.38 3.00 1.92
C GLU A 25 -13.84 2.05 0.81
N ALA A 26 -13.60 2.41 -0.46
CA ALA A 26 -13.93 1.56 -1.60
C ALA A 26 -13.25 0.18 -1.56
N LEU A 27 -12.00 0.12 -1.08
CA LEU A 27 -11.22 -1.12 -0.98
C LEU A 27 -11.52 -1.96 0.27
N ARG A 28 -12.26 -1.43 1.25
CA ARG A 28 -12.66 -2.17 2.47
C ARG A 28 -13.79 -3.16 2.23
N ASP A 29 -14.60 -2.93 1.20
CA ASP A 29 -15.80 -3.73 0.93
C ASP A 29 -15.47 -5.08 0.27
N ASP A 30 -14.28 -5.21 -0.32
CA ASP A 30 -13.78 -6.48 -0.86
C ASP A 30 -13.16 -7.33 0.26
N LYS A 31 -13.67 -8.56 0.44
CA LYS A 31 -13.29 -9.54 1.50
C LYS A 31 -11.84 -10.04 1.43
N ILE A 32 -10.98 -9.38 0.66
CA ILE A 32 -9.55 -9.66 0.58
C ILE A 32 -8.87 -8.83 1.68
N ARG A 33 -8.03 -9.46 2.48
CA ARG A 33 -7.19 -8.75 3.45
C ARG A 33 -6.20 -7.88 2.68
N ASN A 34 -6.55 -6.62 2.46
CA ASN A 34 -5.74 -5.65 1.74
C ASN A 34 -4.98 -4.77 2.74
N GLU A 35 -3.66 -4.75 2.66
CA GLU A 35 -2.84 -3.74 3.34
C GLU A 35 -2.61 -2.56 2.39
N ILE A 36 -3.05 -1.36 2.76
CA ILE A 36 -2.94 -0.17 1.92
C ILE A 36 -1.86 0.76 2.49
N VAL A 37 -0.72 0.79 1.82
CA VAL A 37 0.35 1.76 2.07
C VAL A 37 0.10 2.99 1.22
N VAL A 38 0.24 4.18 1.82
CA VAL A 38 -0.03 5.45 1.15
C VAL A 38 1.25 6.28 1.14
N VAL A 39 1.57 6.81 -0.03
CA VAL A 39 2.65 7.79 -0.24
C VAL A 39 2.08 9.00 -0.99
N THR A 40 2.68 10.17 -0.79
CA THR A 40 2.14 11.43 -1.34
C THR A 40 2.69 11.77 -2.72
N ASP A 41 3.80 11.17 -3.15
CA ASP A 41 4.41 11.49 -4.42
C ASP A 41 5.12 10.31 -5.08
N GLY A 42 5.55 10.53 -6.33
CA GLY A 42 6.22 9.52 -7.13
C GLY A 42 7.65 9.20 -6.68
N VAL A 43 8.34 10.12 -6.00
CA VAL A 43 9.69 9.87 -5.45
C VAL A 43 9.57 8.87 -4.31
N ASP A 44 8.64 9.09 -3.39
CA ASP A 44 8.33 8.16 -2.30
C ASP A 44 7.77 6.84 -2.84
N ALA A 45 6.95 6.86 -3.90
CA ALA A 45 6.47 5.64 -4.53
C ALA A 45 7.59 4.79 -5.11
N LEU A 46 8.55 5.41 -5.81
CA LEU A 46 9.70 4.69 -6.36
C LEU A 46 10.63 4.19 -5.25
N ALA A 47 10.85 4.99 -4.20
CA ALA A 47 11.61 4.57 -3.03
C ALA A 47 10.95 3.37 -2.34
N TYR A 48 9.63 3.37 -2.20
CA TYR A 48 8.86 2.23 -1.68
C TYR A 48 9.07 0.97 -2.53
N LEU A 49 8.84 1.08 -3.84
CA LEU A 49 8.95 -0.04 -4.79
C LEU A 49 10.36 -0.63 -4.88
N ARG A 50 11.39 0.20 -4.68
CA ARG A 50 12.80 -0.22 -4.65
C ARG A 50 13.27 -0.61 -3.25
N THR A 51 12.40 -0.47 -2.23
CA THR A 51 12.72 -0.75 -0.83
C THR A 51 13.88 0.14 -0.33
N GLU A 52 13.94 1.39 -0.78
CA GLU A 52 15.02 2.34 -0.45
C GLU A 52 14.66 3.23 0.75
N GLY A 53 15.68 3.73 1.45
CA GLY A 53 15.52 4.71 2.52
C GLY A 53 14.60 4.25 3.65
N PRO A 54 13.55 5.02 4.00
CA PRO A 54 12.66 4.70 5.12
C PRO A 54 11.79 3.45 4.87
N TYR A 55 11.69 2.99 3.61
CA TYR A 55 10.90 1.83 3.21
C TYR A 55 11.71 0.53 3.19
N TRP A 56 12.97 0.57 3.64
CA TRP A 56 13.81 -0.62 3.72
C TRP A 56 13.28 -1.62 4.75
N HIS A 57 12.91 -2.82 4.29
CA HIS A 57 12.39 -3.90 5.13
C HIS A 57 13.48 -4.88 5.64
N GLY A 58 14.77 -4.51 5.60
CA GLY A 58 15.84 -5.43 5.99
C GLY A 58 15.68 -6.01 7.40
N VAL A 59 16.34 -7.16 7.61
CA VAL A 59 16.33 -7.89 8.88
C VAL A 59 16.82 -6.96 10.00
N ARG A 60 15.96 -6.62 10.95
CA ARG A 60 16.39 -6.00 12.21
C ARG A 60 17.16 -7.07 13.01
N PRO A 61 18.43 -6.85 13.38
CA PRO A 61 19.19 -7.78 14.22
C PRO A 61 18.56 -7.94 15.61
#